data_AF-A0A1B0C352-F1
#
_entry.id   AF-A0A1B0C352-F1
#
_cell.length_a   1.000
_cell.length_b   1.000
_cell.length_c   1.000
_cell.angle_alpha   90.00
_cell.angle_beta   90.00
_cell.angle_gamma   90.00
#
_symmetry.space_group_name_H-M   'P 1'
#
loop_
_entity.id
_entity.type
_entity.pdbx_description
1 polymer ?
#
loop_
_entity_poly.entity_id
_entity_poly.type
_entity_poly.pdbx_seq_one_letter_code
_entity_poly.pdbx_strand_id
1 'polypeptide(L)'
;MQENDTTQRMNYVLSLCEYISNGGGTTNKVLLTTVDPSRKGNIGRYINHSCHPNCQIKTVHIECPLPKVAIFSKNFIKAGEELCLHNNEGIIQKNQPIAQGQKGIPCLCGYF
;
A
#
# COMPACT_ATOMS: atom_id res chain seq x y z
N MET A 1 -6.87 -11.03 -5.14
CA MET A 1 -7.27 -9.75 -5.78
C MET A 1 -8.42 -9.99 -6.75
N GLN A 2 -8.22 -10.72 -7.87
CA GLN A 2 -9.28 -10.97 -8.88
C GLN A 2 -10.60 -11.59 -8.34
N GLU A 3 -10.54 -12.54 -7.39
CA GLU A 3 -11.76 -13.10 -6.77
C GLU A 3 -12.54 -12.05 -5.96
N ASN A 4 -11.84 -11.19 -5.23
CA ASN A 4 -12.47 -10.12 -4.43
C ASN A 4 -13.13 -9.09 -5.34
N ASP A 5 -12.49 -8.75 -6.47
CA ASP A 5 -13.03 -7.83 -7.46
C ASP A 5 -14.35 -8.37 -8.05
N THR A 6 -14.38 -9.68 -8.33
CA THR A 6 -15.54 -10.38 -8.89
C THR A 6 -16.69 -10.52 -7.88
N THR A 7 -16.37 -10.64 -6.59
CA THR A 7 -17.34 -10.83 -5.49
C THR A 7 -17.64 -9.55 -4.71
N GLN A 8 -17.12 -8.41 -5.16
CA GLN A 8 -17.25 -7.10 -4.50
C GLN A 8 -16.80 -7.11 -3.02
N ARG A 9 -15.76 -7.89 -2.72
CA ARG A 9 -15.15 -7.95 -1.39
C ARG A 9 -14.01 -6.94 -1.28
N MET A 10 -13.78 -6.44 -0.07
CA MET A 10 -12.68 -5.53 0.23
C MET A 10 -11.32 -6.22 -0.03
N ASN A 11 -10.38 -5.47 -0.59
CA ASN A 11 -9.00 -5.92 -0.78
C ASN A 11 -8.09 -5.28 0.26
N TYR A 12 -7.37 -6.11 1.01
CA TYR A 12 -6.50 -5.68 2.10
C TYR A 12 -5.02 -5.97 1.83
N VAL A 13 -4.70 -6.61 0.71
CA VAL A 13 -3.33 -7.04 0.41
C VAL A 13 -2.47 -5.82 0.10
N LEU A 14 -1.42 -5.63 0.88
CA LEU A 14 -0.42 -4.59 0.69
C LEU A 14 0.91 -5.22 0.29
N SER A 15 1.51 -4.74 -0.78
CA SER A 15 2.82 -5.20 -1.26
C SER A 15 3.81 -4.04 -1.21
N LEU A 16 4.96 -4.26 -0.56
CA LEU A 16 6.05 -3.29 -0.52
C LEU A 16 7.29 -3.84 -1.21
N CYS A 17 7.86 -3.04 -2.11
CA CYS A 17 9.15 -3.31 -2.73
C CYS A 17 10.22 -2.37 -2.15
N GLU A 18 11.25 -2.92 -1.52
CA GLU A 18 12.46 -2.19 -1.15
C GLU A 18 13.64 -2.58 -2.04
N TYR A 19 14.46 -1.60 -2.40
CA TYR A 19 15.74 -1.81 -3.08
C TYR A 19 16.86 -1.65 -2.08
N ILE A 20 17.66 -2.70 -1.93
CA ILE A 20 18.85 -2.69 -1.07
C ILE A 20 20.05 -2.55 -2.00
N SER A 21 20.73 -1.40 -1.97
CA SER A 21 22.02 -1.24 -2.63
C SER A 21 23.13 -1.69 -1.69
N ASN A 22 23.86 -2.72 -2.06
CA ASN A 22 25.11 -3.06 -1.41
C ASN A 22 26.18 -2.23 -2.12
N GLY A 23 26.82 -1.29 -1.41
CA GLY A 23 27.66 -0.21 -1.95
C GLY A 23 28.93 -0.61 -2.71
N GLY A 24 28.81 -1.39 -3.79
CA GLY A 24 29.94 -1.80 -4.62
C GLY A 24 29.67 -2.86 -5.70
N GLY A 25 28.42 -3.25 -6.00
CA GLY A 25 28.14 -4.28 -7.00
C GLY A 25 26.84 -4.08 -7.78
N THR A 26 26.88 -4.43 -9.07
CA THR A 26 25.88 -4.20 -10.14
C THR A 26 24.52 -4.90 -9.95
N THR A 27 24.19 -5.40 -8.75
CA THR A 27 22.94 -6.13 -8.48
C THR A 27 22.14 -5.48 -7.35
N ASN A 28 21.08 -4.75 -7.72
CA ASN A 28 20.09 -4.27 -6.77
C ASN A 28 19.28 -5.48 -6.26
N LYS A 29 19.38 -5.79 -4.97
CA LYS A 29 18.50 -6.80 -4.35
C LYS A 29 17.14 -6.15 -4.08
N VAL A 30 16.07 -6.75 -4.60
CA VAL A 30 14.70 -6.31 -4.35
C VAL A 30 14.09 -7.18 -3.26
N LEU A 31 13.65 -6.56 -2.16
CA LEU A 31 12.89 -7.20 -1.10
C LEU A 31 11.40 -6.89 -1.32
N LEU A 32 10.62 -7.92 -1.68
CA LEU A 32 9.17 -7.83 -1.77
C LEU A 32 8.55 -8.38 -0.48
N THR A 33 7.81 -7.54 0.23
CA THR A 33 7.06 -7.94 1.43
C THR A 33 5.57 -7.76 1.17
N THR A 34 4.81 -8.85 1.25
CA THR A 34 3.35 -8.84 1.09
C THR A 34 2.69 -9.07 2.44
N VAL A 35 1.77 -8.16 2.81
CA VAL A 35 0.99 -8.21 4.04
C VAL A 35 -0.48 -8.40 3.68
N ASP A 36 -1.10 -9.45 4.21
CA ASP A 36 -2.53 -9.75 4.01
C ASP A 36 -3.29 -9.81 5.35
N PRO A 37 -3.94 -8.71 5.78
CA PRO A 37 -4.75 -8.66 6.97
C PRO A 37 -6.22 -9.04 6.73
N SER A 38 -6.54 -9.81 5.67
CA SER A 38 -7.92 -10.20 5.33
C SER A 38 -8.59 -11.01 6.45
N ARG A 39 -7.85 -11.91 7.12
CA ARG A 39 -8.37 -12.78 8.20
C ARG A 39 -7.92 -12.36 9.59
N LYS A 40 -6.67 -11.91 9.73
CA LYS A 40 -6.07 -11.47 10.99
C LYS A 40 -5.18 -10.27 10.70
N GLY A 41 -5.47 -9.15 11.33
CA GLY A 41 -4.71 -7.91 11.13
C GLY A 41 -5.01 -6.91 12.24
N ASN A 42 -4.23 -5.83 12.29
CA ASN A 42 -4.46 -4.73 13.22
C ASN A 42 -5.45 -3.71 12.62
N ILE A 43 -5.64 -2.59 13.32
CA ILE A 43 -6.52 -1.48 12.90
C ILE A 43 -6.14 -0.87 11.54
N GLY A 44 -4.90 -1.04 11.08
CA GLY A 44 -4.43 -0.46 9.81
C GLY A 44 -5.19 -0.98 8.59
N ARG A 45 -5.83 -2.14 8.69
CA ARG A 45 -6.66 -2.72 7.62
C ARG A 45 -7.92 -1.90 7.27
N TYR A 46 -8.30 -0.95 8.13
CA TYR A 46 -9.48 -0.11 7.93
C TYR A 46 -9.17 1.25 7.31
N ILE A 47 -7.89 1.54 7.05
CA ILE A 47 -7.48 2.80 6.44
C ILE A 47 -7.86 2.78 4.96
N ASN A 48 -8.62 3.78 4.55
CA ASN A 48 -9.16 3.86 3.20
C ASN A 48 -8.18 4.52 2.22
N HIS A 49 -8.53 4.40 0.94
CA HIS A 49 -7.86 5.09 -0.13
C HIS A 49 -8.30 6.54 -0.25
N SER A 50 -7.36 7.46 -0.48
CA SER A 50 -7.64 8.79 -1.03
C SER A 50 -6.66 9.16 -2.15
N CYS A 51 -7.17 9.88 -3.15
CA CYS A 51 -6.35 10.56 -4.16
C CYS A 51 -5.52 11.69 -3.55
N HIS A 52 -5.96 12.25 -2.41
CA HIS A 52 -5.25 13.25 -1.63
C HIS A 52 -5.03 12.74 -0.18
N PRO A 53 -4.10 11.78 0.02
CA PRO A 53 -3.92 11.13 1.31
C PRO A 53 -3.22 12.04 2.33
N ASN A 54 -3.59 11.92 3.61
CA ASN A 54 -2.89 12.55 4.73
C ASN A 54 -1.89 11.61 5.42
N CYS A 55 -1.83 10.34 5.03
CA CYS A 55 -0.87 9.36 5.51
C CYS A 55 0.04 8.85 4.38
N GLN A 56 1.21 8.34 4.76
CA GLN A 56 2.15 7.61 3.90
C GLN A 56 2.57 6.30 4.56
N ILE A 57 2.89 5.31 3.72
CA ILE A 57 3.50 4.06 4.16
C ILE A 57 5.02 4.20 4.10
N LYS A 58 5.71 3.71 5.13
CA LYS A 58 7.16 3.51 5.14
C LYS A 58 7.49 2.13 5.66
N THR A 59 8.56 1.58 5.13
CA THR A 59 9.13 0.34 5.64
C THR A 59 10.06 0.64 6.81
N VAL A 60 9.94 -0.12 7.89
CA VAL A 60 10.75 0.05 9.09
C VAL A 60 11.35 -1.29 9.48
N HIS A 61 12.68 -1.33 9.56
CA HIS A 61 13.42 -2.45 10.12
C HIS A 61 13.59 -2.23 11.61
N ILE A 62 12.92 -3.06 12.40
CA ILE A 62 13.21 -3.21 13.82
C ILE A 62 14.08 -4.45 14.00
N GLU A 63 14.36 -4.90 15.24
CA GLU A 63 15.12 -6.12 15.56
C GLU A 63 14.44 -7.44 15.11
N CYS A 64 13.77 -7.43 13.96
CA CYS A 64 13.12 -8.54 13.30
C CYS A 64 13.64 -8.62 11.85
N PRO A 65 13.92 -9.82 11.33
CA PRO A 65 14.34 -10.00 9.93
C PRO A 65 13.31 -9.54 8.89
N LEU A 66 12.03 -9.54 9.25
CA LEU A 66 10.95 -9.08 8.37
C LEU A 66 10.68 -7.59 8.60
N PRO A 67 10.74 -6.77 7.54
CA PRO A 67 10.41 -5.36 7.67
C PRO A 67 8.94 -5.17 8.07
N LYS A 68 8.68 -4.14 8.87
CA LYS A 68 7.34 -3.74 9.25
C LYS A 68 6.82 -2.60 8.38
N VAL A 69 5.52 -2.64 8.13
CA VAL A 69 4.79 -1.56 7.45
C VAL A 69 4.35 -0.56 8.50
N ALA A 70 4.93 0.64 8.45
CA ALA A 70 4.58 1.74 9.33
C ALA A 70 3.82 2.82 8.56
N ILE A 71 2.83 3.40 9.22
CA ILE A 71 1.97 4.44 8.66
C ILE A 71 2.31 5.74 9.38
N PHE A 72 2.71 6.76 8.62
CA PHE A 72 3.09 8.07 9.14
C PHE A 72 2.19 9.14 8.54
N SER A 73 1.84 10.16 9.33
CA SER A 73 1.15 11.35 8.83
C SER A 73 2.08 12.15 7.91
N LYS A 74 1.55 12.67 6.79
CA LYS A 74 2.24 13.60 5.88
C LYS A 74 2.19 15.05 6.40
N ASN A 75 1.18 15.37 7.21
CA ASN A 75 0.84 16.70 7.69
C ASN A 75 0.09 16.61 9.03
N PHE A 76 -0.22 17.75 9.66
CA PHE A 76 -1.07 17.79 10.84
C PHE A 76 -2.49 17.32 10.49
N ILE A 77 -3.05 16.41 11.30
CA ILE A 77 -4.37 15.82 11.11
C ILE A 77 -5.26 16.28 12.27
N LYS A 78 -6.40 16.89 11.95
CA LYS A 78 -7.34 17.35 12.98
C LYS A 78 -8.14 16.19 13.55
N ALA A 79 -8.62 16.35 14.79
CA ALA A 79 -9.52 15.38 15.39
C ALA A 79 -10.80 15.23 14.53
N GLY A 80 -11.17 13.98 14.23
CA GLY A 80 -12.32 13.66 13.38
C GLY A 80 -12.02 13.59 11.88
N GLU A 81 -10.81 13.95 11.42
CA GLU A 81 -10.40 13.72 10.04
C GLU A 81 -10.10 12.24 9.78
N GLU A 82 -10.57 11.73 8.64
CA GLU A 82 -10.32 10.36 8.22
C GLU A 82 -8.84 10.17 7.84
N LEU A 83 -8.24 9.07 8.30
CA LEU A 83 -6.88 8.68 7.89
C LEU A 83 -6.95 7.93 6.56
N CYS A 84 -6.23 8.42 5.55
CA CYS A 84 -6.26 7.85 4.20
C CYS A 84 -4.86 7.66 3.61
N LEU A 85 -4.69 6.58 2.84
CA LEU A 85 -3.48 6.23 2.11
C LEU A 85 -3.72 6.27 0.60
N HIS A 86 -2.65 6.31 -0.18
CA HIS A 86 -2.74 6.13 -1.61
C HIS A 86 -2.42 4.67 -1.97
N ASN A 87 -3.33 3.99 -2.68
CA ASN A 87 -3.27 2.54 -2.90
C ASN A 87 -2.04 2.08 -3.71
N ASN A 88 -1.37 2.99 -4.41
CA ASN A 88 -0.15 2.71 -5.16
C ASN A 88 1.14 3.02 -4.38
N GLU A 89 1.05 3.50 -3.14
CA GLU A 89 2.23 3.80 -2.31
C GLU A 89 2.93 2.48 -1.94
N GLY A 90 4.19 2.32 -2.36
CA GLY A 90 5.01 1.13 -2.04
C GLY A 90 5.06 0.05 -3.12
N ILE A 91 4.22 0.13 -4.17
CA ILE A 91 4.29 -0.74 -5.34
C ILE A 91 4.98 0.00 -6.48
N ILE A 92 6.18 -0.44 -6.87
CA ILE A 92 6.77 -0.04 -8.16
C ILE A 92 6.05 -0.84 -9.24
N GLN A 93 4.87 -0.37 -9.63
CA GLN A 93 4.25 -0.71 -10.91
C GLN A 93 4.08 0.59 -11.69
N LYS A 94 5.19 1.24 -12.02
CA LYS A 94 5.20 2.08 -13.21
C LYS A 94 5.19 1.10 -14.39
N ASN A 95 4.04 0.99 -15.06
CA ASN A 95 3.83 0.26 -16.32
C ASN A 95 3.50 -1.24 -16.22
N GLN A 96 2.40 -1.61 -15.54
CA GLN A 96 1.61 -2.71 -16.12
C GLN A 96 0.60 -2.09 -17.10
N PRO A 97 0.59 -2.50 -18.38
CA PRO A 97 -0.49 -2.12 -19.27
C PRO A 97 -1.79 -2.61 -18.61
N ILE A 98 -2.73 -1.70 -18.38
CA ILE A 98 -4.08 -2.06 -17.97
C ILE A 98 -4.57 -3.05 -19.02
N ALA A 99 -4.75 -4.32 -18.64
CA ALA A 99 -5.27 -5.33 -19.54
C ALA A 99 -6.58 -4.79 -20.13
N GLN A 100 -6.63 -4.64 -21.46
CA GLN A 100 -7.79 -4.12 -22.17
C GLN A 100 -9.04 -4.91 -21.73
N GLY A 101 -9.94 -4.26 -20.99
CA GLY A 101 -11.18 -4.87 -20.51
C GLY A 101 -11.36 -4.96 -18.98
N GLN A 102 -10.36 -4.62 -18.16
CA GLN A 102 -10.57 -4.53 -16.71
C GLN A 102 -11.16 -3.16 -16.33
N LYS A 103 -12.44 -3.12 -15.93
CA LYS A 103 -13.03 -1.97 -15.24
C LYS A 103 -12.31 -1.81 -13.90
N GLY A 104 -11.59 -0.70 -13.72
CA GLY A 104 -11.05 -0.33 -12.41
C GLY A 104 -12.15 -0.13 -11.38
N ILE A 105 -11.83 -0.37 -10.11
CA ILE A 105 -12.74 -0.06 -9.00
C ILE A 105 -12.80 1.47 -8.86
N PRO A 106 -13.99 2.09 -8.88
CA PRO A 106 -14.11 3.54 -8.77
C PRO A 106 -13.63 4.02 -7.39
N CYS A 107 -12.83 5.08 -7.37
CA CYS A 107 -12.46 5.76 -6.14
C CYS A 107 -13.61 6.68 -5.69
N LEU A 108 -13.96 6.63 -4.41
CA LEU A 108 -15.02 7.44 -3.79
C LEU A 108 -14.48 8.40 -2.72
N CYS A 109 -13.21 8.80 -2.82
CA CYS A 109 -12.56 9.64 -1.80
C CYS A 109 -13.01 11.12 -1.77
N GLY A 110 -13.98 11.49 -2.61
CA GLY A 110 -14.59 12.83 -2.61
C GLY A 110 -13.77 13.95 -3.26
N TYR A 111 -12.54 13.69 -3.71
CA TYR A 111 -11.74 14.61 -4.52
C TYR A 111 -11.99 14.35 -6.01
N PHE A 112 -12.66 15.29 -6.68
CA PHE A 112 -12.85 15.36 -8.14
C PHE A 112 -12.05 16.53 -8.72
#